data_AF-A0A7X6ZPH2-F1
#
_entry.id   AF-A0A7X6ZPH2-F1
#
_cell.length_a   1.000
_cell.length_b   1.000
_cell.length_c   1.000
_cell.angle_alpha   90.00
_cell.angle_beta   90.00
_cell.angle_gamma   90.00
#
_symmetry.space_group_name_H-M   'P 1'
#
loop_
_entity.id
_entity.type
_entity.pdbx_description
1 polymer ?
#
loop_
_entity_poly.entity_id
_entity_poly.type
_entity_poly.pdbx_seq_one_letter_code
_entity_poly.pdbx_strand_id
1 'polypeptide(L)'
;MDGFGPEAIELVRHFFRFSSLQEIAAPFVEESFSHRFSAKVRKKIKSEGISFTSKYKIEYGRRITAGLTLDSDAGEKLTSYYHPDFTSVHLAWSPPERPLDYKKIRFRKVVLGDYVARFGQGLALWKAFPVSFFGTPSSLIKRGSAIAPYTSTDESNFLRGAGVTFGSSEMECSLFASYNGVDARVVGDSCYTSIITDGLHTTDGERATRNSMHEYLFGGHLSYDFSRLQLGLTALCYGYDKCNARRVREYNKYQMYDGIWGNVALNLYSSWRSFRFFAEAALDFRPSAALLCGVCWNPDYRFETALIVRAYGKGYTATHAAAYSTLSSCSNQYGATASV
;
A
#
# COMPACT_ATOMS: atom_id res chain seq x y z
N MET A 1 -31.08 10.67 30.16
CA MET A 1 -29.73 11.22 30.11
C MET A 1 -29.87 12.61 29.53
N ASP A 2 -29.59 13.61 30.35
CA ASP A 2 -29.70 15.03 29.99
C ASP A 2 -28.81 15.32 28.79
N GLY A 3 -29.44 15.84 27.73
CA GLY A 3 -28.73 16.32 26.55
C GLY A 3 -27.87 17.53 26.91
N PHE A 4 -26.80 17.72 26.13
CA PHE A 4 -25.91 18.86 26.26
C PHE A 4 -26.71 20.17 26.31
N GLY A 5 -26.47 20.97 27.35
CA GLY A 5 -27.06 22.30 27.49
C GLY A 5 -26.61 23.24 26.36
N PRO A 6 -27.39 24.29 26.05
CA PRO A 6 -27.13 25.21 24.94
C PRO A 6 -25.73 25.84 24.98
N GLU A 7 -25.15 26.05 26.16
CA GLU A 7 -23.79 26.58 26.34
C GLU A 7 -22.69 25.60 25.90
N ALA A 8 -22.88 24.29 26.12
CA ALA A 8 -21.94 23.26 25.67
C ALA A 8 -21.96 23.13 24.14
N ILE A 9 -23.10 23.38 23.50
CA ILE A 9 -23.23 23.36 22.04
C ILE A 9 -22.44 24.52 21.41
N GLU A 10 -22.41 25.71 22.03
CA GLU A 10 -21.62 26.86 21.52
C GLU A 10 -20.11 26.63 21.60
N LEU A 11 -19.62 26.02 22.68
CA LEU A 11 -18.20 25.71 22.87
C LEU A 11 -17.68 24.73 21.80
N VAL A 12 -18.51 23.77 21.39
CA VAL A 12 -18.11 22.76 20.40
C VAL A 12 -18.42 23.21 18.96
N ARG A 13 -19.28 24.23 18.77
CA ARG A 13 -19.60 24.82 17.45
C ARG A 13 -18.36 25.38 16.72
N HIS A 14 -17.35 25.81 17.47
CA HIS A 14 -16.06 26.26 16.91
C HIS A 14 -15.20 25.10 16.37
N PHE A 15 -15.44 23.87 16.83
CA PHE A 15 -14.75 22.66 16.37
C PHE A 15 -15.48 21.94 15.24
N PHE A 16 -16.78 22.18 15.06
CA PHE A 16 -17.59 21.63 13.98
C PHE A 16 -18.06 22.74 13.03
N ARG A 17 -17.42 22.85 11.86
CA ARG A 17 -18.06 23.51 10.71
C ARG A 17 -19.14 22.59 10.18
N PHE A 18 -20.39 22.86 10.52
CA PHE A 18 -21.52 22.33 9.76
C PHE A 18 -21.60 23.13 8.46
N SER A 19 -20.98 22.62 7.40
CA SER A 19 -21.31 23.02 6.03
C SER A 19 -22.82 22.83 5.87
N SER A 20 -23.49 23.84 5.31
CA SER A 20 -24.94 23.82 5.17
C SER A 20 -25.38 22.54 4.47
N LEU A 21 -26.50 21.96 4.91
CA LEU A 21 -27.07 20.74 4.32
C LEU A 21 -27.39 20.87 2.81
N GLN A 22 -27.28 22.06 2.22
CA GLN A 22 -27.43 22.31 0.79
C GLN A 22 -26.19 21.91 -0.04
N GLU A 23 -25.01 21.72 0.56
CA GLU A 23 -23.80 21.25 -0.17
C GLU A 23 -23.82 19.73 -0.44
N ILE A 24 -24.78 18.99 0.12
CA ILE A 24 -24.85 17.52 -0.02
C ILE A 24 -25.45 17.08 -1.38
N ALA A 25 -25.90 18.00 -2.23
CA ALA A 25 -26.58 17.64 -3.49
C ALA A 25 -26.23 18.52 -4.70
N ALA A 26 -24.95 18.90 -4.88
CA ALA A 26 -24.48 19.46 -6.15
C ALA A 26 -23.59 18.42 -6.89
N PRO A 27 -23.98 17.92 -8.08
CA PRO A 27 -23.10 17.10 -8.93
C PRO A 27 -21.95 17.92 -9.56
N PHE A 28 -21.88 19.21 -9.26
CA PHE A 28 -20.79 20.10 -9.64
C PHE A 28 -19.91 20.34 -8.41
N VAL A 29 -18.88 19.51 -8.25
CA VAL A 29 -17.73 19.88 -7.41
C VAL A 29 -17.03 21.02 -8.15
N GLU A 30 -17.05 22.23 -7.61
CA GLU A 30 -16.24 23.33 -8.14
C GLU A 30 -14.79 22.86 -8.25
N GLU A 31 -14.22 22.95 -9.46
CA GLU A 31 -12.82 22.66 -9.73
C GLU A 31 -11.96 23.75 -9.09
N SER A 32 -11.83 23.69 -7.76
CA SER A 32 -10.98 24.58 -7.00
C SER A 32 -9.55 24.06 -7.01
N PHE A 33 -8.63 25.00 -7.12
CA PHE A 33 -7.21 24.72 -6.96
C PHE A 33 -6.88 24.82 -5.48
N SER A 34 -6.30 23.77 -4.92
CA SER A 34 -5.86 23.75 -3.53
C SER A 34 -4.39 23.37 -3.45
N HIS A 35 -3.68 24.08 -2.59
CA HIS A 35 -2.30 23.80 -2.26
C HIS A 35 -2.20 23.51 -0.78
N ARG A 36 -1.39 22.53 -0.43
CA ARG A 36 -1.04 22.25 0.95
C ARG A 36 0.46 22.14 1.06
N PHE A 37 1.04 23.06 1.83
CA PHE A 37 2.42 22.98 2.28
C PHE A 37 2.44 22.57 3.75
N SER A 38 3.30 21.62 4.09
CA SER A 38 3.54 21.25 5.49
C SER A 38 5.02 20.98 5.69
N ALA A 39 5.64 21.71 6.61
CA ALA A 39 6.99 21.44 7.09
C ALA A 39 6.93 21.01 8.55
N LYS A 40 7.72 20.00 8.93
CA LYS A 40 7.85 19.49 10.29
C LYS A 40 9.31 19.34 10.64
N VAL A 41 9.70 19.87 11.78
CA VAL A 41 11.04 19.74 12.36
C VAL A 41 10.92 18.92 13.62
N ARG A 42 11.70 17.85 13.75
CA ARG A 42 11.71 16.99 14.94
C ARG A 42 13.14 16.76 15.42
N LYS A 43 13.37 17.01 16.71
CA LYS A 43 14.62 16.65 17.38
C LYS A 43 14.46 15.24 17.97
N LYS A 44 15.19 14.25 17.47
CA LYS A 44 15.19 12.90 18.05
C LYS A 44 16.10 12.94 19.30
N ILE A 45 15.61 12.48 20.46
CA ILE A 45 16.38 12.53 21.72
C ILE A 45 17.54 11.51 21.73
N LYS A 46 17.42 10.41 20.97
CA LYS A 46 18.39 9.30 20.94
C LYS A 46 19.52 9.48 19.92
N SER A 47 19.41 10.41 18.99
CA SER A 47 20.40 10.71 17.96
C SER A 47 20.68 12.21 18.03
N GLU A 48 21.92 12.66 18.17
CA GLU A 48 22.28 14.09 18.23
C GLU A 48 22.03 14.78 16.88
N GLY A 49 20.76 14.99 16.52
CA GLY A 49 20.38 15.49 15.20
C GLY A 49 18.93 15.97 15.11
N ILE A 50 18.68 16.77 14.08
CA ILE A 50 17.37 17.31 13.75
C ILE A 50 16.90 16.61 12.47
N SER A 51 15.76 15.94 12.52
CA SER A 51 15.06 15.45 11.33
C SER A 51 14.18 16.56 10.75
N PHE A 52 14.11 16.63 9.44
CA PHE A 52 13.32 17.62 8.71
C PHE A 52 12.47 16.94 7.63
N THR A 53 11.16 17.15 7.71
CA THR A 53 10.20 16.71 6.71
C THR A 53 9.53 17.91 6.05
N SER A 54 9.55 17.99 4.72
CA SER A 54 8.79 18.96 3.93
C SER A 54 7.89 18.25 2.94
N LYS A 55 6.61 18.61 2.91
CA LYS A 55 5.64 18.10 1.93
C LYS A 55 4.95 19.26 1.26
N TYR A 56 4.90 19.18 -0.06
CA TYR A 56 4.15 20.09 -0.90
C TYR A 56 3.20 19.29 -1.77
N LYS A 57 1.91 19.61 -1.69
CA LYS A 57 0.85 18.93 -2.44
C LYS A 57 0.02 19.98 -3.18
N ILE A 58 -0.25 19.70 -4.45
CA ILE A 58 -1.14 20.47 -5.31
C ILE A 58 -2.29 19.56 -5.72
N GLU A 59 -3.51 20.03 -5.56
CA GLU A 59 -4.71 19.34 -6.01
C GLU A 59 -5.56 20.29 -6.84
N TYR A 60 -5.96 19.84 -8.03
CA TYR A 60 -6.93 20.53 -8.87
C TYR A 60 -8.22 19.70 -8.91
N GLY A 61 -9.21 20.14 -8.12
CA GLY A 61 -10.43 19.39 -7.85
C GLY A 61 -10.13 17.96 -7.41
N ARG A 62 -10.83 16.99 -8.01
CA ARG A 62 -10.56 15.54 -7.85
C ARG A 62 -9.77 14.94 -9.02
N ARG A 63 -9.23 15.79 -9.91
CA ARG A 63 -8.71 15.35 -11.22
C ARG A 63 -7.21 15.21 -11.27
N ILE A 64 -6.48 16.18 -10.73
CA ILE A 64 -5.01 16.17 -10.77
C ILE A 64 -4.50 16.31 -9.34
N THR A 65 -3.58 15.44 -8.98
CA THR A 65 -2.84 15.53 -7.72
C THR A 65 -1.37 15.43 -8.03
N ALA A 66 -0.60 16.44 -7.65
CA ALA A 66 0.86 16.41 -7.70
C ALA A 66 1.40 16.57 -6.29
N GLY A 67 2.49 15.87 -5.97
CA GLY A 67 3.10 15.98 -4.65
C GLY A 67 4.60 15.78 -4.69
N LEU A 68 5.28 16.55 -3.86
CA LEU A 68 6.70 16.44 -3.54
C LEU A 68 6.83 16.24 -2.03
N THR A 69 7.54 15.20 -1.63
CA THR A 69 7.90 14.94 -0.23
C THR A 69 9.40 14.83 -0.13
N LEU A 70 9.98 15.61 0.77
CA LEU A 70 11.37 15.55 1.16
C LEU A 70 11.42 15.18 2.63
N ASP A 71 12.17 14.13 2.97
CA ASP A 71 12.47 13.79 4.35
C ASP A 71 13.99 13.65 4.51
N SER A 72 14.50 14.04 5.67
CA SER A 72 15.89 13.84 6.05
C SER A 72 15.95 13.51 7.52
N ASP A 73 16.77 12.51 7.82
CA ASP A 73 16.79 11.87 9.12
C ASP A 73 17.77 12.57 10.09
N ALA A 74 17.57 12.34 11.38
CA ALA A 74 18.30 13.09 12.40
C ALA A 74 19.78 12.68 12.46
N GLY A 75 20.68 13.61 12.13
CA GLY A 75 22.13 13.39 12.16
C GLY A 75 22.77 13.33 10.77
N GLU A 76 21.97 13.46 9.72
CA GLU A 76 22.46 13.51 8.35
C GLU A 76 23.06 14.87 7.99
N LYS A 77 24.15 14.84 7.21
CA LYS A 77 24.81 16.05 6.72
C LYS A 77 24.11 16.54 5.45
N LEU A 78 23.08 17.36 5.60
CA LEU A 78 22.51 18.12 4.47
C LEU A 78 23.54 19.15 4.00
N THR A 79 24.12 18.98 2.80
CA THR A 79 25.09 19.91 2.19
C THR A 79 24.76 20.07 0.71
N SER A 80 25.33 21.07 0.02
CA SER A 80 25.14 21.28 -1.44
C SER A 80 25.41 20.05 -2.33
N TYR A 81 26.17 19.07 -1.84
CA TYR A 81 26.46 17.79 -2.51
C TYR A 81 25.60 16.61 -2.03
N TYR A 82 24.83 16.77 -0.94
CA TYR A 82 24.06 15.70 -0.30
C TYR A 82 22.57 16.06 -0.28
N HIS A 83 21.79 15.35 -1.11
CA HIS A 83 20.35 15.49 -1.21
C HIS A 83 19.61 14.89 -0.01
N PRO A 84 18.34 15.27 0.24
CA PRO A 84 17.49 14.65 1.25
C PRO A 84 17.43 13.12 1.10
N ASP A 85 17.36 12.43 2.23
CA ASP A 85 17.41 10.98 2.31
C ASP A 85 16.19 10.30 1.70
N PHE A 86 15.03 10.93 1.85
CA PHE A 86 13.85 10.54 1.12
C PHE A 86 13.39 11.67 0.20
N THR A 87 13.34 11.38 -1.09
CA THR A 87 12.69 12.25 -2.06
C THR A 87 11.62 11.46 -2.77
N SER A 88 10.38 11.89 -2.63
CA SER A 88 9.24 11.30 -3.33
C SER A 88 8.49 12.31 -4.16
N VAL A 89 8.21 11.93 -5.42
CA VAL A 89 7.50 12.75 -6.40
C VAL A 89 6.39 11.91 -7.00
N HIS A 90 5.18 12.44 -7.04
CA HIS A 90 4.08 11.78 -7.74
C HIS A 90 3.22 12.77 -8.50
N LEU A 91 2.66 12.28 -9.61
CA LEU A 91 1.63 12.93 -10.38
C LEU A 91 0.53 11.92 -10.65
N ALA A 92 -0.68 12.20 -10.17
CA ALA A 92 -1.86 11.39 -10.41
C ALA A 92 -2.89 12.18 -11.19
N TRP A 93 -3.50 11.52 -12.17
CA TRP A 93 -4.62 12.02 -12.95
C TRP A 93 -5.80 11.05 -12.87
N SER A 94 -6.98 11.58 -12.56
CA SER A 94 -8.24 10.85 -12.50
C SER A 94 -9.27 11.61 -13.35
N PRO A 95 -9.81 11.03 -14.43
CA PRO A 95 -10.84 11.67 -15.22
C PRO A 95 -12.12 11.88 -14.40
N PRO A 96 -12.97 12.85 -14.80
CA PRO A 96 -14.22 13.12 -14.10
C PRO A 96 -15.11 11.87 -14.03
N GLU A 97 -15.67 11.65 -12.84
CA GLU A 97 -16.61 10.57 -12.54
C GLU A 97 -17.87 10.78 -13.38
N ARG A 98 -17.91 10.16 -14.56
CA ARG A 98 -19.13 10.00 -15.36
C ARG A 98 -19.57 8.54 -15.24
N PRO A 99 -20.88 8.27 -15.17
CA PRO A 99 -21.36 6.90 -15.21
C PRO A 99 -20.75 6.18 -16.42
N LEU A 100 -20.05 5.08 -16.15
CA LEU A 100 -19.39 4.29 -17.17
C LEU A 100 -20.46 3.50 -17.91
N ASP A 101 -20.51 3.65 -19.23
CA ASP A 101 -21.29 2.76 -20.08
C ASP A 101 -20.71 1.35 -19.97
N TYR A 102 -21.58 0.35 -19.80
CA TYR A 102 -21.22 -1.08 -19.82
C TYR A 102 -20.43 -1.49 -21.08
N LYS A 103 -20.59 -0.76 -22.20
CA LYS A 103 -19.90 -1.01 -23.49
C LYS A 103 -18.58 -0.25 -23.70
N LYS A 104 -18.19 0.69 -22.82
CA LYS A 104 -17.03 1.57 -23.07
C LYS A 104 -15.99 1.44 -21.97
N ILE A 105 -14.83 0.90 -22.33
CA ILE A 105 -13.63 0.92 -21.48
C ILE A 105 -13.09 2.35 -21.46
N ARG A 106 -12.83 2.89 -20.26
CA ARG A 106 -12.20 4.21 -20.09
C ARG A 106 -11.10 4.14 -19.04
N PHE A 107 -10.17 5.08 -19.12
CA PHE A 107 -9.23 5.32 -18.03
C PHE A 107 -9.98 5.75 -16.78
N ARG A 108 -9.61 5.17 -15.64
CA ARG A 108 -10.09 5.53 -14.30
C ARG A 108 -9.02 6.29 -13.51
N LYS A 109 -7.75 5.95 -13.71
CA LYS A 109 -6.63 6.59 -13.02
C LYS A 109 -5.30 6.36 -13.72
N VAL A 110 -4.44 7.36 -13.71
CA VAL A 110 -3.04 7.26 -14.11
C VAL A 110 -2.19 7.85 -12.99
N VAL A 111 -1.11 7.19 -12.62
CA VAL A 111 -0.14 7.68 -11.64
C VAL A 111 1.26 7.52 -12.21
N LEU A 112 2.06 8.57 -12.14
CA LEU A 112 3.46 8.61 -12.53
C LEU A 112 4.31 9.05 -11.34
N GLY A 113 5.51 8.50 -11.22
CA GLY A 113 6.40 8.70 -10.09
C GLY A 113 6.12 7.67 -8.99
N ASP A 114 5.96 8.13 -7.75
CA ASP A 114 5.83 7.26 -6.60
C ASP A 114 4.37 6.94 -6.28
N TYR A 115 4.07 5.66 -6.16
CA TYR A 115 2.73 5.15 -5.96
C TYR A 115 2.71 3.94 -5.04
N VAL A 116 1.52 3.57 -4.63
CA VAL A 116 1.23 2.34 -3.91
C VAL A 116 0.22 1.52 -4.68
N ALA A 117 0.40 0.22 -4.65
CA ALA A 117 -0.51 -0.74 -5.26
C ALA A 117 -0.99 -1.72 -4.18
N ARG A 118 -2.30 -1.90 -4.10
CA ARG A 118 -2.99 -2.66 -3.03
C ARG A 118 -4.11 -3.47 -3.67
N PHE A 119 -3.91 -4.79 -3.71
CA PHE A 119 -4.85 -5.70 -4.35
C PHE A 119 -5.23 -6.85 -3.43
N GLY A 120 -6.47 -7.32 -3.56
CA GLY A 120 -7.00 -8.43 -2.77
C GLY A 120 -6.92 -8.19 -1.25
N GLN A 121 -6.56 -9.25 -0.52
CA GLN A 121 -6.21 -9.23 0.90
C GLN A 121 -4.69 -9.05 1.14
N GLY A 122 -3.93 -8.82 0.06
CA GLY A 122 -2.50 -8.57 0.11
C GLY A 122 -1.64 -9.81 0.20
N LEU A 123 -2.13 -11.00 -0.18
CA LEU A 123 -1.27 -12.18 -0.29
C LEU A 123 -0.29 -12.05 -1.44
N ALA A 124 -0.69 -11.43 -2.56
CA ALA A 124 0.23 -11.15 -3.65
C ALA A 124 0.92 -9.79 -3.52
N LEU A 125 0.14 -8.71 -3.41
CA LEU A 125 0.66 -7.34 -3.40
C LEU A 125 -0.06 -6.45 -2.39
N TRP A 126 0.71 -5.86 -1.49
CA TRP A 126 0.20 -4.82 -0.61
C TRP A 126 1.31 -3.85 -0.19
N LYS A 127 1.51 -2.80 -1.00
CA LYS A 127 2.45 -1.71 -0.65
C LYS A 127 1.76 -0.70 0.24
N ALA A 128 1.61 -1.06 1.50
CA ALA A 128 1.18 -0.18 2.57
C ALA A 128 1.61 -0.80 3.90
N PHE A 129 1.62 0.01 4.95
CA PHE A 129 1.86 -0.48 6.29
C PHE A 129 0.93 -1.67 6.61
N PRO A 130 1.47 -2.87 6.90
CA PRO A 130 0.68 -4.02 7.30
C PRO A 130 0.09 -3.76 8.69
N VAL A 131 -1.21 -3.53 8.74
CA VAL A 131 -1.93 -3.47 10.01
C VAL A 131 -2.23 -4.90 10.44
N SER A 132 -1.47 -5.39 11.42
CA SER A 132 -1.63 -6.74 12.00
C SER A 132 -2.57 -6.77 13.22
N PHE A 133 -2.93 -5.59 13.75
CA PHE A 133 -3.77 -5.42 14.93
C PHE A 133 -5.06 -4.68 14.58
N PHE A 134 -6.19 -5.31 14.87
CA PHE A 134 -7.51 -4.85 14.42
C PHE A 134 -8.36 -4.45 15.62
N GLY A 135 -8.76 -3.17 15.65
CA GLY A 135 -9.68 -2.65 16.68
C GLY A 135 -11.15 -3.03 16.44
N THR A 136 -11.50 -3.49 15.24
CA THR A 136 -12.85 -3.98 14.91
C THR A 136 -12.78 -5.24 14.03
N PRO A 137 -13.72 -6.19 14.14
CA PRO A 137 -13.72 -7.39 13.31
C PRO A 137 -13.87 -7.08 11.80
N SER A 138 -14.53 -5.98 11.41
CA SER A 138 -14.62 -5.50 10.02
C SER A 138 -13.27 -5.22 9.37
N SER A 139 -12.29 -4.79 10.17
CA SER A 139 -10.99 -4.36 9.65
C SER A 139 -10.12 -5.52 9.14
N LEU A 140 -10.53 -6.77 9.41
CA LEU A 140 -9.97 -7.97 8.79
C LEU A 140 -10.20 -8.03 7.28
N ILE A 141 -11.27 -7.41 6.77
CA ILE A 141 -11.49 -7.28 5.34
C ILE A 141 -10.63 -6.13 4.82
N LYS A 142 -9.57 -6.45 4.11
CA LYS A 142 -8.86 -5.45 3.33
C LYS A 142 -9.67 -5.12 2.09
N ARG A 143 -9.99 -3.84 1.93
CA ARG A 143 -10.55 -3.32 0.70
C ARG A 143 -9.38 -2.94 -0.21
N GLY A 144 -8.95 -3.90 -1.03
CA GLY A 144 -8.06 -3.60 -2.14
C GLY A 144 -8.82 -2.75 -3.15
N SER A 145 -8.35 -1.53 -3.38
CA SER A 145 -8.83 -0.71 -4.49
C SER A 145 -7.75 0.29 -4.89
N ALA A 146 -7.27 0.06 -6.11
CA ALA A 146 -6.52 0.97 -6.96
C ALA A 146 -5.08 1.33 -6.56
N ILE A 147 -4.33 1.56 -7.63
CA ILE A 147 -3.08 2.31 -7.65
C ILE A 147 -3.36 3.72 -7.10
N ALA A 148 -2.57 4.16 -6.12
CA ALA A 148 -2.72 5.47 -5.50
C ALA A 148 -1.39 6.22 -5.42
N PRO A 149 -1.40 7.55 -5.55
CA PRO A 149 -0.19 8.35 -5.34
C PRO A 149 0.36 8.14 -3.93
N TYR A 150 1.68 8.08 -3.81
CA TYR A 150 2.34 7.91 -2.53
C TYR A 150 2.48 9.25 -1.79
N THR A 151 1.92 9.35 -0.58
CA THR A 151 1.90 10.59 0.21
C THR A 151 2.56 10.46 1.58
N SER A 152 3.13 9.29 1.90
CA SER A 152 3.77 9.03 3.19
C SER A 152 5.27 9.38 3.16
N THR A 153 5.95 9.21 4.28
CA THR A 153 7.41 9.38 4.43
C THR A 153 8.12 8.04 4.70
N ASP A 154 7.42 6.92 4.53
CA ASP A 154 8.00 5.60 4.70
C ASP A 154 8.86 5.25 3.46
N GLU A 155 10.13 4.96 3.68
CA GLU A 155 11.13 4.80 2.62
C GLU A 155 11.13 3.40 2.00
N SER A 156 10.36 2.46 2.55
CA SER A 156 10.39 1.05 2.11
C SER A 156 9.07 0.61 1.45
N ASN A 157 7.96 1.28 1.76
CA ASN A 157 6.61 0.84 1.36
C ASN A 157 5.98 1.62 0.19
N PHE A 158 6.77 1.95 -0.83
CA PHE A 158 6.30 2.54 -2.08
C PHE A 158 6.83 1.82 -3.32
N LEU A 159 6.30 2.18 -4.48
CA LEU A 159 6.75 1.78 -5.80
C LEU A 159 7.07 3.05 -6.60
N ARG A 160 8.14 3.05 -7.38
CA ARG A 160 8.54 4.15 -8.26
C ARG A 160 8.40 3.76 -9.72
N GLY A 161 7.60 4.48 -10.50
CA GLY A 161 7.39 4.19 -11.91
C GLY A 161 6.06 4.73 -12.43
N ALA A 162 5.27 3.87 -13.07
CA ALA A 162 3.99 4.25 -13.65
C ALA A 162 2.93 3.19 -13.39
N GLY A 163 1.69 3.64 -13.18
CA GLY A 163 0.54 2.80 -12.99
C GLY A 163 -0.68 3.40 -13.68
N VAL A 164 -1.45 2.54 -14.35
CA VAL A 164 -2.68 2.92 -15.05
C VAL A 164 -3.79 1.99 -14.64
N THR A 165 -5.00 2.54 -14.50
CA THR A 165 -6.22 1.79 -14.24
C THR A 165 -7.26 2.18 -15.27
N PHE A 166 -7.85 1.20 -15.94
CA PHE A 166 -8.89 1.37 -16.95
C PHE A 166 -9.98 0.32 -16.75
N GLY A 167 -11.21 0.63 -17.10
CA GLY A 167 -12.33 -0.25 -16.82
C GLY A 167 -13.67 0.22 -17.38
N SER A 168 -14.67 -0.64 -17.24
CA SER A 168 -16.09 -0.38 -17.51
C SER A 168 -16.85 -0.31 -16.17
N SER A 169 -18.17 -0.40 -16.16
CA SER A 169 -18.96 -0.45 -14.90
C SER A 169 -18.68 -1.69 -14.05
N GLU A 170 -18.39 -2.82 -14.68
CA GLU A 170 -18.25 -4.14 -14.03
C GLU A 170 -16.81 -4.66 -14.03
N MET A 171 -15.92 -4.07 -14.84
CA MET A 171 -14.54 -4.54 -14.95
C MET A 171 -13.56 -3.41 -14.65
N GLU A 172 -12.51 -3.71 -13.88
CA GLU A 172 -11.38 -2.82 -13.68
C GLU A 172 -10.07 -3.58 -13.92
N CYS A 173 -9.20 -3.02 -14.74
CA CYS A 173 -7.87 -3.53 -15.00
C CYS A 173 -6.85 -2.46 -14.61
N SER A 174 -5.94 -2.82 -13.71
CA SER A 174 -4.79 -2.02 -13.31
C SER A 174 -3.52 -2.65 -13.83
N LEU A 175 -2.69 -1.89 -14.53
CA LEU A 175 -1.35 -2.29 -14.95
C LEU A 175 -0.35 -1.33 -14.33
N PHE A 176 0.78 -1.86 -13.87
CA PHE A 176 1.80 -1.04 -13.24
C PHE A 176 3.19 -1.63 -13.44
N ALA A 177 4.17 -0.74 -13.52
CA ALA A 177 5.57 -1.05 -13.60
C ALA A 177 6.33 -0.18 -12.60
N SER A 178 7.31 -0.76 -11.94
CA SER A 178 8.17 -0.08 -11.00
C SER A 178 9.63 -0.43 -11.25
N TYR A 179 10.46 0.60 -11.13
CA TYR A 179 11.89 0.51 -11.02
C TYR A 179 12.31 1.32 -9.80
N ASN A 180 12.72 0.65 -8.74
CA ASN A 180 13.05 1.29 -7.47
C ASN A 180 14.44 0.88 -6.99
N GLY A 181 15.16 1.81 -6.37
CA GLY A 181 16.37 1.49 -5.62
C GLY A 181 16.01 0.82 -4.30
N VAL A 182 16.82 -0.16 -3.89
CA VAL A 182 16.68 -0.91 -2.65
C VAL A 182 18.00 -0.86 -1.92
N ASP A 183 17.94 -0.64 -0.61
CA ASP A 183 19.13 -0.61 0.22
C ASP A 183 19.60 -2.03 0.50
N ALA A 184 20.84 -2.30 0.13
CA ALA A 184 21.42 -3.61 0.24
C ALA A 184 22.90 -3.54 0.61
N ARG A 185 23.38 -4.56 1.32
CA ARG A 185 24.82 -4.78 1.46
C ARG A 185 25.31 -5.57 0.27
N VAL A 186 26.12 -4.94 -0.57
CA VAL A 186 26.71 -5.52 -1.78
C VAL A 186 28.13 -6.01 -1.46
N VAL A 187 28.51 -7.15 -2.01
CA VAL A 187 29.87 -7.70 -1.95
C VAL A 187 30.42 -7.77 -3.36
N GLY A 188 31.47 -6.99 -3.63
CA GLY A 188 31.94 -6.73 -4.98
C GLY A 188 30.93 -5.91 -5.79
N ASP A 189 30.94 -6.05 -7.12
CA ASP A 189 30.07 -5.27 -8.01
C ASP A 189 28.80 -6.02 -8.46
N SER A 190 28.66 -7.31 -8.18
CA SER A 190 27.64 -8.17 -8.80
C SER A 190 26.65 -8.82 -7.83
N CYS A 191 26.96 -8.90 -6.54
CA CYS A 191 26.19 -9.72 -5.60
C CYS A 191 25.81 -8.99 -4.31
N TYR A 192 24.65 -9.30 -3.74
CA TYR A 192 24.20 -8.76 -2.45
C TYR A 192 24.05 -9.83 -1.37
N THR A 193 24.27 -9.46 -0.10
CA THR A 193 24.19 -10.36 1.05
C THR A 193 22.99 -10.12 1.96
N SER A 194 22.46 -8.90 1.99
CA SER A 194 21.32 -8.56 2.85
C SER A 194 20.60 -7.34 2.30
N ILE A 195 19.27 -7.35 2.38
CA ILE A 195 18.42 -6.18 2.11
C ILE A 195 18.22 -5.51 3.46
N ILE A 196 18.33 -4.18 3.47
CA ILE A 196 18.19 -3.33 4.64
C ILE A 196 16.83 -2.62 4.50
N THR A 197 16.11 -2.47 5.61
CA THR A 197 14.74 -1.91 5.63
C THR A 197 14.52 -1.02 6.86
N ASP A 198 15.60 -0.63 7.55
CA ASP A 198 15.53 0.23 8.73
C ASP A 198 15.47 1.72 8.37
N GLY A 199 15.84 2.09 7.14
CA GLY A 199 15.80 3.48 6.64
C GLY A 199 16.79 4.39 7.37
N LEU A 200 17.93 3.85 7.83
CA LEU A 200 18.95 4.62 8.53
C LEU A 200 20.19 4.84 7.66
N HIS A 201 20.52 6.10 7.39
CA HIS A 201 21.68 6.50 6.57
C HIS A 201 22.61 7.50 7.26
N THR A 202 22.85 7.29 8.56
CA THR A 202 23.60 8.26 9.38
C THR A 202 25.12 8.15 9.17
N THR A 203 25.64 6.93 8.99
CA THR A 203 27.07 6.68 8.78
C THR A 203 27.44 6.54 7.30
N ASP A 204 28.72 6.72 6.96
CA ASP A 204 29.19 6.60 5.57
C ASP A 204 29.03 5.16 5.02
N GLY A 205 29.13 4.16 5.90
CA GLY A 205 28.87 2.76 5.55
C GLY A 205 27.40 2.48 5.23
N GLU A 206 26.48 3.05 6.00
CA GLU A 206 25.03 2.96 5.75
C GLU A 206 24.62 3.74 4.49
N ARG A 207 25.25 4.90 4.24
CA ARG A 207 25.05 5.65 2.99
C ARG A 207 25.53 4.89 1.77
N ALA A 208 26.64 4.16 1.86
CA ALA A 208 27.15 3.35 0.76
C ALA A 208 26.21 2.19 0.39
N THR A 209 25.35 1.74 1.32
CA THR A 209 24.36 0.69 1.04
C THR A 209 23.09 1.23 0.37
N ARG A 210 22.86 2.55 0.40
CA ARG A 210 21.64 3.19 -0.09
C ARG A 210 21.50 3.06 -1.59
N ASN A 211 20.34 2.59 -2.07
CA ASN A 211 20.05 2.37 -3.50
C ASN A 211 21.16 1.60 -4.26
N SER A 212 21.90 0.73 -3.57
CA SER A 212 23.02 -0.02 -4.16
C SER A 212 22.58 -1.18 -5.07
N MET A 213 21.28 -1.46 -5.06
CA MET A 213 20.61 -2.52 -5.79
C MET A 213 19.29 -1.99 -6.33
N HIS A 214 18.84 -2.53 -7.46
CA HIS A 214 17.59 -2.11 -8.08
C HIS A 214 16.61 -3.27 -8.22
N GLU A 215 15.34 -2.96 -7.96
CA GLU A 215 14.21 -3.84 -8.13
C GLU A 215 13.40 -3.43 -9.35
N TYR A 216 13.13 -4.41 -10.21
CA TYR A 216 12.15 -4.30 -11.28
C TYR A 216 10.90 -5.05 -10.84
N LEU A 217 9.73 -4.40 -10.94
CA LEU A 217 8.46 -5.04 -10.63
C LEU A 217 7.43 -4.66 -11.69
N PHE A 218 6.85 -5.66 -12.32
CA PHE A 218 5.77 -5.53 -13.27
C PHE A 218 4.56 -6.31 -12.76
N GLY A 219 3.38 -5.72 -12.86
CA GLY A 219 2.19 -6.40 -12.40
C GLY A 219 0.91 -5.91 -13.02
N GLY A 220 -0.09 -6.76 -12.92
CA GLY A 220 -1.44 -6.50 -13.36
C GLY A 220 -2.45 -6.98 -12.34
N HIS A 221 -3.57 -6.27 -12.24
CA HIS A 221 -4.73 -6.70 -11.48
C HIS A 221 -5.98 -6.52 -12.33
N LEU A 222 -6.77 -7.57 -12.47
CA LEU A 222 -8.06 -7.54 -13.14
C LEU A 222 -9.14 -7.86 -12.11
N SER A 223 -10.09 -6.95 -11.88
CA SER A 223 -11.29 -7.21 -11.09
C SER A 223 -12.53 -7.25 -11.99
N TYR A 224 -13.47 -8.10 -11.59
CA TYR A 224 -14.80 -8.21 -12.15
C TYR A 224 -15.82 -8.12 -11.02
N ASP A 225 -16.66 -7.10 -11.07
CA ASP A 225 -17.72 -6.79 -10.12
C ASP A 225 -19.06 -7.30 -10.68
N PHE A 226 -19.55 -8.39 -10.11
CA PHE A 226 -20.94 -8.82 -10.21
C PHE A 226 -21.78 -8.16 -9.11
N SER A 227 -23.11 -8.31 -9.15
CA SER A 227 -24.02 -7.64 -8.22
C SER A 227 -23.78 -7.91 -6.72
N ARG A 228 -23.21 -9.07 -6.36
CA ARG A 228 -22.93 -9.49 -4.97
C ARG A 228 -21.59 -10.20 -4.79
N LEU A 229 -20.79 -10.23 -5.85
CA LEU A 229 -19.55 -10.99 -5.93
C LEU A 229 -18.55 -10.14 -6.70
N GLN A 230 -17.36 -10.01 -6.16
CA GLN A 230 -16.21 -9.39 -6.81
C GLN A 230 -15.13 -10.46 -6.90
N LEU A 231 -14.69 -10.72 -8.12
CA LEU A 231 -13.55 -11.58 -8.39
C LEU A 231 -12.38 -10.70 -8.80
N GLY A 232 -11.17 -11.08 -8.40
CA GLY A 232 -9.96 -10.42 -8.86
C GLY A 232 -8.85 -11.42 -9.16
N LEU A 233 -8.01 -11.06 -10.12
CA LEU A 233 -6.83 -11.81 -10.52
C LEU A 233 -5.65 -10.84 -10.51
N THR A 234 -4.64 -11.15 -9.72
CA THR A 234 -3.39 -10.38 -9.63
C THR A 234 -2.26 -11.23 -10.16
N ALA A 235 -1.44 -10.70 -11.06
CA ALA A 235 -0.23 -11.35 -11.53
C ALA A 235 0.95 -10.39 -11.35
N LEU A 236 2.04 -10.89 -10.78
CA LEU A 236 3.24 -10.13 -10.53
C LEU A 236 4.46 -10.85 -11.07
N CYS A 237 5.42 -10.06 -11.52
CA CYS A 237 6.73 -10.49 -11.95
C CYS A 237 7.73 -9.47 -11.41
N TYR A 238 8.74 -9.92 -10.69
CA TYR A 238 9.74 -9.05 -10.11
C TYR A 238 11.12 -9.71 -10.11
N GLY A 239 12.14 -8.87 -10.08
CA GLY A 239 13.53 -9.30 -10.21
C GLY A 239 14.47 -8.23 -9.67
N TYR A 240 15.70 -8.67 -9.43
CA TYR A 240 16.78 -7.84 -8.92
C TYR A 240 17.95 -7.78 -9.90
N ASP A 241 18.63 -6.63 -9.96
CA ASP A 241 19.82 -6.43 -10.81
C ASP A 241 21.09 -7.12 -10.29
N LYS A 242 21.15 -7.40 -8.98
CA LYS A 242 22.28 -8.10 -8.32
C LYS A 242 21.92 -9.55 -8.01
N CYS A 243 22.92 -10.43 -8.10
CA CYS A 243 22.80 -11.83 -7.71
C CYS A 243 22.77 -11.98 -6.18
N ASN A 244 22.03 -12.95 -5.68
CA ASN A 244 21.90 -13.23 -4.25
C ASN A 244 23.06 -14.09 -3.76
N ALA A 245 24.00 -13.48 -3.03
CA ALA A 245 25.09 -14.17 -2.34
C ALA A 245 24.77 -14.45 -0.86
N ARG A 246 23.48 -14.48 -0.48
CA ARG A 246 23.08 -14.85 0.89
C ARG A 246 23.51 -16.27 1.21
N ARG A 247 24.05 -16.45 2.42
CA ARG A 247 24.31 -17.77 2.96
C ARG A 247 22.99 -18.52 3.12
N VAL A 248 22.86 -19.65 2.42
CA VAL A 248 21.71 -20.55 2.55
C VAL A 248 21.72 -21.15 3.96
N ARG A 249 20.60 -21.04 4.63
CA ARG A 249 20.28 -21.54 5.97
C ARG A 249 18.90 -22.19 5.91
N GLU A 250 18.59 -23.04 6.87
CA GLU A 250 17.35 -23.83 6.86
C GLU A 250 16.08 -22.98 6.78
N TYR A 251 16.09 -21.77 7.37
CA TYR A 251 14.95 -20.85 7.35
C TYR A 251 14.80 -20.03 6.06
N ASN A 252 15.87 -19.85 5.27
CA ASN A 252 15.85 -19.03 4.05
C ASN A 252 15.99 -19.86 2.77
N LYS A 253 16.16 -21.19 2.86
CA LYS A 253 16.37 -22.08 1.70
C LYS A 253 15.26 -22.03 0.66
N TYR A 254 14.05 -21.67 1.09
CA TYR A 254 12.90 -21.51 0.22
C TYR A 254 12.78 -20.08 -0.34
N GLN A 255 13.47 -19.11 0.27
CA GLN A 255 13.49 -17.70 -0.10
C GLN A 255 14.65 -17.43 -1.05
N MET A 256 14.44 -17.74 -2.33
CA MET A 256 15.40 -17.47 -3.38
C MET A 256 14.90 -16.30 -4.23
N TYR A 257 15.71 -15.26 -4.28
CA TYR A 257 15.45 -14.00 -4.98
C TYR A 257 16.41 -13.82 -6.17
N ASP A 258 16.87 -14.93 -6.75
CA ASP A 258 17.75 -14.92 -7.91
C ASP A 258 16.95 -14.97 -9.20
N GLY A 259 17.30 -14.07 -10.12
CA GLY A 259 16.68 -13.99 -11.45
C GLY A 259 15.34 -13.26 -11.43
N ILE A 260 14.39 -13.79 -12.19
CA ILE A 260 13.03 -13.25 -12.28
C ILE A 260 12.10 -14.26 -11.63
N TRP A 261 11.30 -13.82 -10.67
CA TRP A 261 10.26 -14.63 -10.05
C TRP A 261 8.95 -13.83 -9.96
N GLY A 262 7.89 -14.48 -9.50
CA GLY A 262 6.58 -13.90 -9.55
C GLY A 262 5.55 -14.76 -8.87
N ASN A 263 4.37 -14.19 -8.68
CA ASN A 263 3.25 -14.88 -8.08
C ASN A 263 1.94 -14.41 -8.72
N VAL A 264 0.96 -15.30 -8.68
CA VAL A 264 -0.39 -15.07 -9.17
C VAL A 264 -1.35 -15.28 -8.01
N ALA A 265 -2.31 -14.40 -7.82
CA ALA A 265 -3.35 -14.54 -6.81
C ALA A 265 -4.75 -14.34 -7.39
N LEU A 266 -5.67 -15.16 -6.90
CA LEU A 266 -7.11 -15.05 -7.15
C LEU A 266 -7.77 -14.59 -5.86
N ASN A 267 -8.43 -13.45 -5.90
CA ASN A 267 -9.22 -12.94 -4.79
C ASN A 267 -10.71 -13.01 -5.09
N LEU A 268 -11.48 -13.28 -4.05
CA LEU A 268 -12.93 -13.35 -4.07
C LEU A 268 -13.44 -12.53 -2.90
N TYR A 269 -14.42 -11.69 -3.16
CA TYR A 269 -15.16 -10.96 -2.13
C TYR A 269 -16.66 -11.08 -2.44
N SER A 270 -17.46 -11.45 -1.46
CA SER A 270 -18.91 -11.52 -1.63
C SER A 270 -19.62 -10.93 -0.43
N SER A 271 -20.66 -10.15 -0.69
CA SER A 271 -21.54 -9.62 0.33
C SER A 271 -22.94 -10.23 0.18
N TRP A 272 -23.38 -10.93 1.22
CA TRP A 272 -24.72 -11.49 1.28
C TRP A 272 -25.37 -11.14 2.60
N ARG A 273 -26.31 -10.18 2.55
CA ARG A 273 -27.08 -9.73 3.71
C ARG A 273 -26.12 -9.20 4.79
N SER A 274 -26.12 -9.78 5.98
CA SER A 274 -25.20 -9.46 7.09
C SER A 274 -23.84 -10.16 7.01
N PHE A 275 -23.63 -11.03 6.01
CA PHE A 275 -22.38 -11.77 5.84
C PHE A 275 -21.51 -11.14 4.76
N ARG A 276 -20.21 -11.05 5.04
CA ARG A 276 -19.18 -10.68 4.08
C ARG A 276 -18.13 -11.78 4.05
N PHE A 277 -17.98 -12.41 2.90
CA PHE A 277 -16.99 -13.45 2.66
C PHE A 277 -15.84 -12.86 1.87
N PHE A 278 -14.62 -13.24 2.24
CA PHE A 278 -13.44 -12.91 1.47
C PHE A 278 -12.51 -14.12 1.41
N ALA A 279 -11.87 -14.30 0.27
CA ALA A 279 -10.85 -15.30 0.09
C ALA A 279 -9.78 -14.77 -0.87
N GLU A 280 -8.54 -15.18 -0.67
CA GLU A 280 -7.45 -14.98 -1.61
C GLU A 280 -6.60 -16.25 -1.62
N ALA A 281 -6.36 -16.78 -2.82
CA ALA A 281 -5.45 -17.89 -3.05
C ALA A 281 -4.32 -17.41 -3.94
N ALA A 282 -3.08 -17.56 -3.49
CA ALA A 282 -1.89 -17.16 -4.21
C ALA A 282 -0.99 -18.36 -4.51
N LEU A 283 -0.35 -18.34 -5.67
CA LEU A 283 0.56 -19.35 -6.16
C LEU A 283 1.84 -18.67 -6.63
N ASP A 284 2.97 -19.15 -6.14
CA ASP A 284 4.29 -18.72 -6.60
C ASP A 284 4.64 -19.44 -7.93
N PHE A 285 5.57 -18.90 -8.72
CA PHE A 285 6.07 -19.53 -9.94
C PHE A 285 6.72 -20.88 -9.65
N ARG A 286 7.27 -21.06 -8.45
CA ARG A 286 7.50 -22.40 -7.89
C ARG A 286 6.20 -22.87 -7.28
N PRO A 287 5.73 -24.10 -7.56
CA PRO A 287 4.39 -24.58 -7.18
C PRO A 287 4.22 -24.68 -5.65
N SER A 288 4.01 -23.54 -5.01
CA SER A 288 3.82 -23.34 -3.58
C SER A 288 2.68 -22.36 -3.41
N ALA A 289 1.66 -22.79 -2.68
CA ALA A 289 0.42 -22.05 -2.54
C ALA A 289 0.31 -21.38 -1.17
N ALA A 290 -0.45 -20.30 -1.13
CA ALA A 290 -0.93 -19.64 0.07
C ALA A 290 -2.44 -19.40 -0.07
N LEU A 291 -3.19 -19.63 1.00
CA LEU A 291 -4.62 -19.43 1.06
C LEU A 291 -4.96 -18.59 2.29
N LEU A 292 -5.83 -17.62 2.10
CA LEU A 292 -6.44 -16.83 3.15
C LEU A 292 -7.94 -16.78 2.87
N CYS A 293 -8.75 -17.12 3.85
CA CYS A 293 -10.20 -16.96 3.74
C CYS A 293 -10.78 -16.48 5.05
N GLY A 294 -11.92 -15.79 4.99
CA GLY A 294 -12.60 -15.34 6.17
C GLY A 294 -14.04 -14.94 5.91
N VAL A 295 -14.76 -14.82 7.01
CA VAL A 295 -16.15 -14.39 7.05
C VAL A 295 -16.31 -13.36 8.15
N CYS A 296 -16.97 -12.26 7.84
CA CYS A 296 -17.45 -11.29 8.81
C CYS A 296 -18.98 -11.35 8.86
N TRP A 297 -19.52 -11.44 10.07
CA TRP A 297 -20.95 -11.44 10.32
C TRP A 297 -21.34 -10.23 11.18
N ASN A 298 -22.23 -9.41 10.61
CA ASN A 298 -22.69 -8.15 11.18
C ASN A 298 -24.23 -8.12 11.15
N PRO A 299 -24.91 -8.82 12.09
CA PRO A 299 -26.37 -8.82 12.12
C PRO A 299 -26.97 -7.46 12.51
N ASP A 300 -26.28 -6.69 13.36
CA ASP A 300 -26.72 -5.37 13.85
C ASP A 300 -25.51 -4.45 14.13
N TYR A 301 -25.73 -3.16 14.41
CA TYR A 301 -24.65 -2.19 14.69
C TYR A 301 -23.89 -2.45 16.00
N ARG A 302 -24.42 -3.31 16.87
CA ARG A 302 -23.86 -3.62 18.19
C ARG A 302 -23.02 -4.90 18.24
N PHE A 303 -23.12 -5.74 17.21
CA PHE A 303 -22.47 -7.04 17.20
C PHE A 303 -21.76 -7.26 15.87
N GLU A 304 -20.45 -7.40 15.95
CA GLU A 304 -19.62 -7.73 14.81
C GLU A 304 -18.78 -8.95 15.16
N THR A 305 -18.70 -9.92 14.26
CA THR A 305 -17.80 -11.06 14.45
C THR A 305 -17.07 -11.33 13.17
N ALA A 306 -15.84 -11.81 13.29
CA ALA A 306 -15.04 -12.19 12.13
C ALA A 306 -14.19 -13.41 12.45
N LEU A 307 -14.12 -14.30 11.47
CA LEU A 307 -13.24 -15.46 11.48
C LEU A 307 -12.36 -15.39 10.24
N ILE A 308 -11.06 -15.59 10.44
CA ILE A 308 -10.09 -15.70 9.35
C ILE A 308 -9.29 -16.98 9.52
N VAL A 309 -9.09 -17.70 8.43
CA VAL A 309 -8.28 -18.92 8.35
C VAL A 309 -7.20 -18.67 7.31
N ARG A 310 -5.96 -19.03 7.65
CA ARG A 310 -4.79 -18.85 6.80
C ARG A 310 -3.98 -20.14 6.72
N ALA A 311 -3.44 -20.38 5.54
CA ALA A 311 -2.58 -21.51 5.23
C ALA A 311 -1.52 -21.06 4.21
N TYR A 312 -0.31 -20.77 4.68
CA TYR A 312 0.82 -20.32 3.86
C TYR A 312 1.84 -21.44 3.74
N GLY A 313 2.09 -21.89 2.51
CA GLY A 313 3.08 -22.92 2.23
C GLY A 313 4.50 -22.49 2.65
N LYS A 314 5.35 -23.48 2.91
CA LYS A 314 6.77 -23.27 3.26
C LYS A 314 7.56 -22.62 2.12
N GLY A 315 7.22 -22.99 0.88
CA GLY A 315 7.86 -22.50 -0.33
C GLY A 315 7.23 -21.26 -0.95
N TYR A 316 6.16 -20.72 -0.36
CA TYR A 316 5.49 -19.54 -0.90
C TYR A 316 6.31 -18.28 -0.58
N THR A 317 6.75 -17.57 -1.61
CA THR A 317 7.59 -16.38 -1.46
C THR A 317 7.02 -15.19 -2.22
N ALA A 318 6.35 -14.31 -1.48
CA ALA A 318 5.82 -13.06 -2.00
C ALA A 318 6.48 -11.88 -1.28
N THR A 319 7.46 -11.26 -1.92
CA THR A 319 8.28 -10.18 -1.33
C THR A 319 7.45 -8.97 -0.94
N HIS A 320 6.43 -8.65 -1.75
CA HIS A 320 5.57 -7.48 -1.55
C HIS A 320 4.22 -7.84 -0.93
N ALA A 321 4.09 -9.04 -0.37
CA ALA A 321 2.91 -9.46 0.35
C ALA A 321 2.88 -8.85 1.75
N ALA A 322 1.73 -8.32 2.11
CA ALA A 322 1.52 -7.77 3.45
C ALA A 322 0.18 -8.25 4.02
N ALA A 323 -0.26 -9.46 3.65
CA ALA A 323 -1.46 -10.12 4.16
C ALA A 323 -1.43 -10.27 5.69
N TYR A 324 -2.57 -10.63 6.26
CA TYR A 324 -2.65 -10.88 7.69
C TYR A 324 -1.74 -12.05 8.09
N SER A 325 -0.73 -11.78 8.90
CA SER A 325 0.24 -12.74 9.42
C SER A 325 0.51 -12.44 10.90
N THR A 326 0.83 -13.46 11.70
CA THR A 326 1.41 -13.21 13.04
C THR A 326 2.93 -13.21 13.01
N LEU A 327 3.52 -13.51 11.85
CA LEU A 327 4.96 -13.41 11.61
C LEU A 327 5.26 -12.15 10.80
N SER A 328 6.53 -11.78 10.73
CA SER A 328 7.02 -10.68 9.88
C SER A 328 6.89 -10.94 8.38
N SER A 329 6.62 -12.19 7.97
CA SER A 329 6.42 -12.58 6.57
C SER A 329 5.17 -13.44 6.39
N CYS A 330 4.64 -13.46 5.17
CA CYS A 330 3.51 -14.30 4.78
C CYS A 330 3.98 -15.68 4.29
N SER A 331 4.80 -16.39 5.08
CA SER A 331 5.36 -17.70 4.70
C SER A 331 5.31 -18.71 5.85
N ASN A 332 5.17 -20.00 5.53
CA ASN A 332 5.19 -21.12 6.48
C ASN A 332 4.31 -20.92 7.73
N GLN A 333 3.02 -20.66 7.54
CA GLN A 333 2.10 -20.44 8.66
C GLN A 333 0.72 -21.05 8.40
N TYR A 334 0.18 -21.71 9.42
CA TYR A 334 -1.22 -22.12 9.47
C TYR A 334 -1.85 -21.56 10.72
N GLY A 335 -3.11 -21.17 10.64
CA GLY A 335 -3.85 -20.75 11.83
C GLY A 335 -5.22 -20.19 11.51
N ALA A 336 -5.99 -19.99 12.57
CA ALA A 336 -7.25 -19.27 12.53
C ALA A 336 -7.25 -18.18 13.60
N THR A 337 -7.82 -17.03 13.28
CA THR A 337 -8.07 -15.95 14.23
C THR A 337 -9.55 -15.63 14.21
N ALA A 338 -10.14 -15.51 15.41
CA ALA A 338 -11.50 -15.02 15.59
C ALA A 338 -11.46 -13.69 16.34
N SER A 339 -12.37 -12.79 15.99
CA SER A 339 -12.58 -11.51 16.65
C SER A 339 -14.08 -11.27 16.83
N VAL A 340 -14.45 -10.71 17.98
CA VAL A 340 -15.83 -10.38 18.41
C VAL A 340 -15.80 -8.98 19.01
#